data_AF-A0A356QY20-F1
#
_entry.id   AF-A0A356QY20-F1
#
_cell.length_a   1.000
_cell.length_b   1.000
_cell.length_c   1.000
_cell.angle_alpha   90.00
_cell.angle_beta   90.00
_cell.angle_gamma   90.00
#
_symmetry.space_group_name_H-M   'P 1'
#
loop_
_entity.id
_entity.type
_entity.pdbx_description
1 polymer ?
#
loop_
_entity_poly.entity_id
_entity_poly.type
_entity_poly.pdbx_seq_one_letter_code
_entity_poly.pdbx_strand_id
1 'polypeptide(L)'
;RIGAKGVKIMISGRLNGAEIARTEWYREGRVPLHTLRADVDYGFAEAHTTYGVIGVKVWVFKGEVMPGASEVEIPANNQSTAA
;
A
#
# COMPACT_ATOMS: atom_id res chain seq x y z
N ARG A 1 -10.33 3.81 16.57
CA ARG A 1 -10.10 4.83 15.52
C ARG A 1 -8.98 4.28 14.64
N ILE A 2 -9.20 4.10 13.34
CA ILE A 2 -8.23 3.48 12.42
C ILE A 2 -6.96 4.34 12.43
N GLY A 3 -5.82 3.75 12.84
CA GLY A 3 -4.60 4.46 13.26
C GLY A 3 -3.70 4.97 12.13
N ALA A 4 -4.24 5.20 10.93
CA ALA A 4 -3.46 5.76 9.84
C ALA A 4 -3.34 7.28 9.97
N LYS A 5 -2.12 7.81 9.83
CA LYS A 5 -1.81 9.25 9.86
C LYS A 5 -2.04 9.93 8.51
N GLY A 6 -2.19 9.14 7.45
CA GLY A 6 -2.63 9.62 6.14
C GLY A 6 -2.87 8.48 5.17
N VAL A 7 -3.65 8.77 4.13
CA VAL A 7 -3.93 7.86 3.03
C VAL A 7 -3.91 8.62 1.72
N LYS A 8 -3.37 7.99 0.68
CA LYS A 8 -3.50 8.45 -0.70
C LYS A 8 -4.09 7.31 -1.51
N ILE A 9 -5.15 7.59 -2.26
CA ILE A 9 -5.80 6.63 -3.16
C ILE A 9 -5.71 7.22 -4.56
N MET A 10 -5.17 6.45 -5.50
CA MET A 10 -5.15 6.79 -6.92
C MET A 10 -5.89 5.72 -7.69
N ILE A 11 -6.83 6.15 -8.54
CA ILE A 11 -7.64 5.28 -9.36
C ILE A 11 -7.41 5.68 -10.81
N SER A 12 -7.00 4.73 -11.64
CA SER A 12 -6.73 4.93 -13.06
C SER A 12 -7.56 3.99 -13.91
N GLY A 13 -8.18 4.50 -14.97
CA GLY A 13 -8.91 3.67 -15.93
C GLY A 13 -10.07 4.42 -16.58
N ARG A 14 -10.98 3.67 -17.19
CA ARG A 14 -12.21 4.21 -17.80
C ARG A 14 -13.26 4.50 -16.73
N LEU A 15 -13.02 5.53 -15.93
CA LEU A 15 -13.89 5.91 -14.82
C LEU A 15 -15.29 6.28 -15.34
N ASN A 16 -16.33 5.75 -14.66
CA ASN A 16 -17.73 5.90 -15.05
C ASN A 16 -18.06 5.43 -16.49
N GLY A 17 -17.27 4.51 -17.05
CA GLY A 17 -17.49 4.00 -18.42
C GLY A 17 -17.08 4.99 -19.53
N ALA A 18 -16.36 6.06 -19.19
CA ALA A 18 -15.87 7.02 -20.17
C ALA A 18 -15.00 6.34 -21.23
N GLU A 19 -15.06 6.86 -22.47
CA GLU A 19 -14.27 6.34 -23.59
C GLU A 19 -12.76 6.57 -23.40
N ILE A 20 -12.39 7.66 -22.73
CA ILE A 20 -11.01 8.04 -22.45
C ILE A 20 -10.68 7.72 -20.99
N ALA A 21 -9.55 7.03 -20.78
CA ALA A 21 -9.07 6.72 -19.43
C ALA A 21 -8.59 7.98 -18.71
N ARG A 22 -8.92 8.09 -17.42
CA ARG A 22 -8.50 9.18 -16.54
C ARG A 22 -7.89 8.62 -15.26
N THR A 23 -7.04 9.43 -14.63
CA THR A 23 -6.50 9.12 -13.31
C THR A 23 -6.99 10.16 -12.32
N GLU A 24 -7.79 9.70 -11.36
CA GLU A 24 -8.26 10.52 -10.25
C GLU A 24 -7.52 10.11 -8.98
N TRP A 25 -7.21 11.08 -8.14
CA TRP A 25 -6.56 10.80 -6.87
C TRP A 25 -7.15 11.62 -5.75
N TYR A 26 -7.23 10.98 -4.59
CA TYR A 26 -7.65 11.60 -3.36
C TYR A 26 -6.58 11.38 -2.31
N ARG A 27 -6.30 12.39 -1.49
CA ARG A 27 -5.43 12.26 -0.33
C ARG A 27 -6.09 12.86 0.89
N GLU A 28 -5.87 12.21 2.01
CA GLU A 28 -6.28 12.68 3.32
C GLU A 28 -5.11 12.51 4.30
N GLY A 29 -4.84 13.54 5.10
CA GLY A 29 -3.70 13.54 6.03
C GLY A 29 -2.33 13.69 5.37
N ARG A 30 -1.28 13.21 6.07
CA ARG A 30 0.11 13.32 5.62
C ARG A 30 0.58 12.01 5.02
N VAL A 31 1.13 12.04 3.80
CA VAL A 31 1.78 10.88 3.16
C VAL A 31 3.12 11.33 2.58
N PRO A 32 4.22 11.26 3.36
CA PRO A 32 5.55 11.65 2.89
C PRO A 32 6.17 10.54 2.03
N LEU A 33 6.24 10.76 0.71
CA LEU A 33 6.80 9.78 -0.24
C LEU A 33 8.33 9.85 -0.39
N HIS A 34 8.96 10.93 0.08
CA HIS A 34 10.41 11.14 0.00
C HIS A 34 11.14 10.75 1.30
N THR A 35 10.41 10.45 2.37
CA THR A 35 10.99 10.17 3.69
C THR A 35 11.14 8.66 3.85
N LEU A 36 12.35 8.13 3.73
CA LEU A 36 12.61 6.67 3.79
C LEU A 36 12.24 6.03 5.13
N ARG A 37 12.28 6.80 6.24
CA ARG A 37 11.89 6.35 7.58
C ARG A 37 10.37 6.29 7.81
N ALA A 38 9.58 6.74 6.84
CA ALA A 38 8.13 6.70 6.93
C ALA A 38 7.64 5.29 6.63
N ASP A 39 6.84 4.72 7.52
CA ASP A 39 6.12 3.47 7.31
C ASP A 39 4.91 3.73 6.42
N VAL A 40 5.07 3.43 5.13
CA VAL A 40 4.04 3.59 4.11
C VAL A 40 3.80 2.25 3.42
N ASP A 41 2.63 1.66 3.67
CA ASP A 41 2.20 0.49 2.92
C ASP A 41 1.69 0.91 1.55
N TYR A 42 2.09 0.18 0.52
CA TYR A 42 1.57 0.31 -0.83
C TYR A 42 0.81 -0.95 -1.23
N GLY A 43 -0.40 -0.76 -1.73
CA GLY A 43 -1.20 -1.82 -2.33
C GLY A 43 -1.64 -1.43 -3.74
N PHE A 44 -1.59 -2.40 -4.66
CA PHE A 44 -2.16 -2.27 -5.99
C PHE A 44 -3.15 -3.41 -6.24
N ALA A 45 -4.32 -3.06 -6.75
CA ALA A 45 -5.33 -4.02 -7.16
C ALA A 45 -5.96 -3.59 -8.48
N GLU A 46 -6.33 -4.56 -9.30
CA GLU A 46 -7.05 -4.37 -10.55
C GLU A 46 -8.50 -4.80 -10.38
N ALA A 47 -9.42 -3.97 -10.85
CA ALA A 47 -10.84 -4.24 -10.89
C ALA A 47 -11.29 -4.42 -12.34
N HIS A 48 -11.78 -5.61 -12.66
CA HIS A 48 -12.34 -5.92 -13.97
C HIS A 48 -13.79 -5.45 -14.02
N THR A 49 -14.08 -4.53 -14.93
CA THR A 49 -15.42 -4.01 -15.17
C THR A 49 -15.84 -4.29 -16.60
N THR A 50 -17.13 -4.12 -16.90
CA THR A 50 -17.69 -4.33 -18.25
C THR A 50 -17.02 -3.48 -19.32
N TYR A 51 -16.51 -2.30 -18.94
CA TYR A 51 -15.89 -1.34 -19.87
C TYR A 51 -14.36 -1.41 -19.90
N GLY A 52 -13.75 -2.34 -19.15
CA GLY A 52 -12.30 -2.53 -19.09
C GLY A 52 -11.78 -2.68 -17.67
N VAL A 53 -10.48 -2.47 -17.49
CA VAL A 53 -9.79 -2.64 -16.21
C VAL A 53 -9.58 -1.28 -15.53
N ILE A 54 -9.90 -1.21 -14.25
CA ILE A 54 -9.61 -0.06 -13.38
C ILE A 54 -8.50 -0.46 -12.42
N GLY A 55 -7.39 0.27 -12.44
CA GLY A 55 -6.30 0.11 -11.48
C GLY A 55 -6.51 0.98 -10.25
N VAL A 56 -6.43 0.38 -9.06
CA VAL A 56 -6.52 1.08 -7.77
C VAL A 56 -5.18 0.94 -7.05
N LYS A 57 -4.54 2.07 -6.79
CA LYS A 57 -3.28 2.18 -6.06
C LYS A 57 -3.53 2.90 -4.74
N VAL A 58 -3.15 2.29 -3.62
CA VAL A 58 -3.38 2.84 -2.28
C VAL A 58 -2.06 2.94 -1.54
N TRP A 59 -1.84 4.07 -0.89
CA TRP A 59 -0.76 4.30 0.07
C TRP A 59 -1.37 4.59 1.43
N VAL A 60 -0.95 3.85 2.45
CA VAL A 60 -1.39 4.06 3.84
C VAL A 60 -0.17 4.40 4.68
N PHE A 61 -0.15 5.62 5.24
CA PHE A 61 0.90 6.05 6.14
C PHE A 61 0.50 5.74 7.59
N LYS A 62 1.24 4.84 8.23
CA LYS A 62 1.01 4.40 9.61
C LYS A 62 1.80 5.22 10.62
N GLY A 63 2.99 5.71 10.24
CA GLY A 63 3.85 6.46 11.15
C GLY A 63 5.30 6.47 10.72
N GLU A 64 6.20 6.86 11.61
CA GLU A 64 7.64 6.81 11.36
C GLU A 64 8.19 5.65 12.17
N VAL A 65 8.99 4.79 11.53
CA VAL A 65 9.66 3.68 12.23
C VAL A 65 10.93 4.25 12.86
N MET A 66 11.05 4.15 14.17
CA MET A 66 12.28 4.51 14.88
C MET A 66 13.25 3.32 14.77
N PRO A 67 14.51 3.52 14.36
CA PRO A 67 15.49 2.43 14.28
C PRO A 67 15.75 1.91 15.71
N GLY A 68 15.19 0.75 16.04
CA GLY A 68 15.40 0.11 17.35
C GLY A 68 14.30 -0.81 17.90
N ALA A 69 13.17 -1.02 17.21
CA ALA A 69 12.04 -1.77 17.79
C ALA A 69 11.49 -2.91 16.90
N SER A 70 12.33 -3.59 16.14
CA SER A 70 11.98 -4.90 15.60
C SER A 70 13.22 -5.77 15.49
N GLU A 71 13.57 -6.44 16.59
CA GLU A 71 14.27 -7.71 16.51
C GLU A 71 13.40 -8.64 15.67
N VAL A 72 13.84 -8.92 14.45
CA VAL A 72 13.28 -10.00 13.65
C VAL A 72 13.84 -11.27 14.25
N GLU A 73 13.11 -11.88 15.20
CA GLU A 73 13.37 -13.25 15.63
C GLU A 73 13.16 -14.16 14.42
N ILE A 74 14.25 -14.62 13.82
CA ILE A 74 14.23 -15.69 12.82
C ILE A 74 14.19 -17.01 13.61
N PRO A 75 13.08 -17.77 13.63
CA PRO A 75 13.09 -19.07 14.27
C PRO A 75 13.96 -20.01 13.43
N ALA A 76 15.11 -20.39 13.97
CA ALA A 76 15.96 -21.45 13.43
C ALA A 76 15.19 -22.77 13.49
N ASN A 77 14.69 -23.22 12.35
CA ASN A 77 14.07 -24.52 12.17
C ASN A 77 15.11 -25.63 12.46
N ASN A 78 14.83 -26.44 13.48
CA ASN A 78 15.69 -27.54 13.91
C ASN A 78 15.72 -28.63 12.83
N GLN A 79 16.84 -28.76 12.12
CA GLN A 79 17.04 -29.84 11.17
C GLN A 79 17.13 -31.17 11.93
N SER A 80 16.06 -31.95 11.81
CA SER A 80 16.08 -33.42 11.86
C SER A 80 17.34 -33.94 11.16
N THR A 81 18.35 -34.34 11.93
CA THR A 81 19.41 -35.21 11.45
C THR A 81 19.12 -36.61 11.97
N ALA A 82 18.84 -37.50 11.02
CA ALA A 82 18.68 -38.92 11.21
C ALA A 82 19.92 -39.54 11.86
N ALA A 83 19.69 -40.44 12.82
CA ALA A 83 20.56 -41.54 13.18
C ALA A 83 19.69 -42.68 13.72
#